data_AF-A0A6G2D784-F1
#
_entry.id   AF-A0A6G2D784-F1
#
_cell.length_a   1.000
_cell.length_b   1.000
_cell.length_c   1.000
_cell.angle_alpha   90.00
_cell.angle_beta   90.00
_cell.angle_gamma   90.00
#
_symmetry.space_group_name_H-M   'P 1'
#
loop_
_entity.id
_entity.type
_entity.pdbx_description
1 polymer ?
#
loop_
_entity_poly.entity_id
_entity_poly.type
_entity_poly.pdbx_seq_one_letter_code
_entity_poly.pdbx_strand_id
1 'polypeptide(L)' 'QGLLLEEYTTNMLLRQIVSAQILLTQDDFVDNRRYKNAHQALSVLLNRGAIPIINENDSVVIDELKVGDNDTLSAQ' A
#
# COMPACT_ATOMS: atom_id res chain seq x y z
N GLN A 1 5.31 -10.55 -2.35
CA GLN A 1 6.27 -9.92 -1.43
C GLN A 1 5.97 -10.19 0.06
N GLY A 2 5.64 -11.43 0.48
CA GLY A 2 5.23 -11.70 1.89
C GLY A 2 6.34 -11.47 2.94
N LEU A 3 7.56 -11.90 2.65
CA LEU A 3 8.71 -11.80 3.57
C LEU A 3 9.12 -10.34 3.85
N LEU A 4 9.02 -9.45 2.85
CA LEU A 4 9.33 -8.03 3.02
C LEU A 4 8.41 -7.39 4.06
N LEU A 5 7.12 -7.69 3.97
CA LEU A 5 6.12 -7.16 4.88
C LEU A 5 6.30 -7.71 6.30
N GLU A 6 6.58 -9.00 6.42
CA GLU A 6 6.83 -9.65 7.69
C GLU A 6 8.01 -9.00 8.43
N GLU A 7 9.10 -8.73 7.70
CA GLU A 7 10.29 -8.07 8.25
C GLU A 7 9.99 -6.62 8.70
N TYR A 8 9.30 -5.84 7.87
CA TYR A 8 8.91 -4.47 8.25
C TYR A 8 7.98 -4.45 9.46
N THR A 9 6.98 -5.32 9.49
CA THR A 9 6.01 -5.42 10.59
C THR A 9 6.72 -5.81 11.88
N THR A 10 7.63 -6.77 11.82
CA THR A 10 8.44 -7.20 12.96
C THR A 10 9.31 -6.06 13.48
N ASN A 11 10.04 -5.37 12.60
CA ASN A 11 10.91 -4.26 12.99
C ASN A 11 10.16 -3.03 13.54
N MET A 12 8.97 -2.72 12.99
CA MET A 12 8.13 -1.65 13.50
C MET A 12 7.52 -2.01 14.87
N LEU A 13 7.08 -3.25 15.03
CA LEU A 13 6.56 -3.73 16.32
C LEU A 13 7.61 -3.67 17.42
N LEU A 14 8.88 -4.03 17.12
CA LEU A 14 10.01 -3.88 18.05
C LEU A 14 10.24 -2.43 18.52
N ARG A 15 9.80 -1.46 17.72
CA ARG A 15 9.89 -0.01 18.01
C ARG A 15 8.57 0.57 18.54
N GLN A 16 7.60 -0.28 18.87
CA GLN A 16 6.25 0.11 19.32
C GLN A 16 5.49 0.96 18.29
N ILE A 17 5.80 0.79 17.01
CA ILE A 17 5.11 1.44 15.90
C ILE A 17 4.09 0.45 15.34
N VAL A 18 2.83 0.88 15.27
CA VAL A 18 1.77 0.09 14.63
C VAL A 18 1.88 0.29 13.12
N SER A 19 2.11 -0.78 12.37
CA SER A 19 2.08 -0.76 10.90
C SER A 19 0.78 -1.36 10.36
N ALA A 20 0.42 -0.97 9.13
CA ALA A 20 -0.72 -1.55 8.42
C ALA A 20 -0.38 -1.76 6.96
N GLN A 21 -0.59 -2.97 6.44
CA GLN A 21 -0.37 -3.25 5.02
C GLN A 21 -1.51 -2.70 4.18
N ILE A 22 -1.17 -2.09 3.06
CA ILE A 22 -2.12 -1.72 2.01
C ILE A 22 -1.57 -2.22 0.66
N LEU A 23 -2.41 -2.97 -0.06
CA LEU A 23 -2.11 -3.45 -1.41
C LEU A 23 -2.97 -2.67 -2.39
N LEU A 24 -2.34 -1.98 -3.35
CA LEU A 24 -3.01 -1.18 -4.38
C LEU A 24 -2.56 -1.61 -5.78
N THR A 25 -3.38 -1.30 -6.77
CA THR A 25 -3.08 -1.43 -8.20
C THR A 25 -3.21 -0.05 -8.86
N GLN A 26 -2.66 0.16 -10.06
CA GLN A 26 -2.88 1.41 -10.81
C GLN A 26 -4.38 1.71 -11.01
N ASP A 27 -5.20 0.67 -11.21
CA ASP A 27 -6.64 0.80 -11.37
C ASP A 27 -7.33 1.42 -10.14
N ASP A 28 -6.73 1.30 -8.95
CA ASP A 28 -7.25 1.92 -7.74
C ASP A 28 -7.13 3.45 -7.76
N PHE A 29 -6.25 4.00 -8.58
CA PHE A 29 -6.08 5.45 -8.75
C PHE A 29 -6.82 6.02 -9.97
N VAL A 30 -7.12 5.17 -10.95
CA VAL A 30 -7.90 5.58 -12.14
C VAL A 30 -9.40 5.62 -11.84
N ASP A 31 -9.92 4.71 -11.03
CA ASP A 31 -11.33 4.71 -10.61
C ASP A 31 -11.55 5.64 -9.41
N ASN A 32 -12.36 6.69 -9.59
CA ASN A 32 -12.61 7.70 -8.55
C ASN A 32 -13.21 7.13 -7.25
N ARG A 33 -14.00 6.04 -7.33
CA ARG A 33 -14.57 5.40 -6.14
C ARG A 33 -13.48 4.60 -5.41
N ARG A 34 -12.65 3.86 -6.12
CA ARG A 34 -11.51 3.13 -5.55
C ARG A 34 -10.49 4.07 -4.94
N TYR A 35 -10.17 5.17 -5.62
CA TYR A 35 -9.26 6.20 -5.12
C TYR A 35 -9.75 6.78 -3.79
N LYS A 36 -11.04 7.16 -3.71
CA LYS A 36 -11.64 7.65 -2.46
C LYS A 36 -11.59 6.61 -1.35
N ASN A 37 -11.84 5.34 -1.65
CA ASN A 37 -11.78 4.26 -0.67
C ASN A 37 -10.35 4.06 -0.14
N ALA A 38 -9.35 4.04 -1.03
CA ALA A 38 -7.94 3.94 -0.66
C ALA A 38 -7.48 5.14 0.17
N HIS A 39 -7.81 6.35 -0.26
CA HIS A 39 -7.52 7.59 0.46
C HIS A 39 -8.17 7.62 1.85
N GLN A 40 -9.43 7.18 1.96
CA GLN A 40 -10.13 7.15 3.25
C GLN A 40 -9.53 6.10 4.19
N ALA A 41 -9.16 4.92 3.67
CA ALA A 41 -8.48 3.89 4.45
C ALA A 41 -7.12 4.39 4.99
N LEU A 42 -6.32 5.02 4.12
CA LEU A 42 -5.06 5.67 4.50
C LEU A 42 -5.26 6.73 5.57
N SER A 43 -6.24 7.62 5.38
CA SER A 43 -6.57 8.68 6.34
C SER A 43 -6.94 8.12 7.71
N VAL A 44 -7.74 7.06 7.77
CA VAL A 44 -8.14 6.41 9.03
C VAL A 44 -6.93 5.79 9.74
N LEU A 45 -6.03 5.14 9.00
CA LEU A 45 -4.81 4.53 9.57
C LEU A 45 -3.88 5.59 10.15
N LEU A 46 -3.60 6.65 9.40
CA LEU A 46 -2.77 7.77 9.84
C LEU A 46 -3.39 8.48 11.05
N ASN A 47 -4.69 8.74 11.04
CA ASN A 47 -5.40 9.35 12.17
C ASN A 47 -5.36 8.50 13.45
N ARG A 48 -5.17 7.17 13.31
CA ARG A 48 -4.99 6.23 14.43
C ARG A 48 -3.53 6.04 14.83
N GLY A 49 -2.60 6.77 14.21
CA GLY A 49 -1.17 6.68 14.50
C GLY A 49 -0.48 5.45 13.89
N ALA A 50 -1.14 4.75 12.97
CA ALA A 50 -0.52 3.63 12.26
C ALA A 50 0.29 4.13 11.06
N ILE A 51 1.41 3.47 10.76
CA ILE A 51 2.22 3.70 9.57
C ILE A 51 1.77 2.72 8.47
N PRO A 52 1.14 3.20 7.38
CA PRO A 52 0.79 2.35 6.25
C PRO A 52 2.04 1.93 5.48
N ILE A 53 2.15 0.64 5.16
CA ILE A 53 3.14 0.07 4.25
C ILE A 53 2.40 -0.27 2.95
N ILE A 54 2.61 0.54 1.92
CA ILE A 54 1.92 0.43 0.64
C ILE A 54 2.79 -0.38 -0.32
N ASN A 55 2.18 -1.35 -1.00
CA ASN A 55 2.84 -2.13 -2.05
C ASN A 55 1.86 -2.43 -3.19
N GLU A 56 2.39 -2.72 -4.37
CA GLU A 56 1.59 -3.16 -5.50
C GLU A 56 0.96 -4.55 -5.26
N ASN A 57 -0.26 -4.75 -5.77
CA ASN A 57 -0.96 -6.03 -5.74
C ASN A 57 -0.68 -6.85 -7.01
N ASP A 58 0.52 -7.44 -7.08
CA ASP A 58 0.99 -8.25 -8.22
C ASP A 58 0.09 -9.45 -8.56
N SER A 59 -0.83 -9.85 -7.66
CA SER A 59 -1.74 -10.98 -7.93
C SER A 59 -2.91 -10.62 -8.85
N VAL A 60 -3.13 -9.32 -9.09
CA VAL A 60 -4.23 -8.79 -9.92
C VAL A 60 -3.72 -8.11 -11.18
N VAL A 61 -2.43 -7.75 -11.23
CA VAL A 61 -1.81 -7.07 -12.37
C VAL A 61 -1.42 -8.08 -13.45
N ILE A 62 -1.84 -7.82 -14.69
CA ILE A 62 -1.50 -8.61 -15.88
C ILE A 62 -0.11 -8.17 -16.37
N ASP A 63 0.79 -9.13 -16.61
CA ASP A 63 2.23 -8.94 -16.90
C ASP A 63 2.56 -7.96 -18.05
N GLU A 64 1.61 -7.66 -18.93
CA GLU A 64 1.78 -6.80 -20.11
C GLU A 64 1.79 -5.28 -19.78
N LEU A 65 1.43 -4.90 -18.54
CA LEU A 65 1.35 -3.51 -18.05
C LEU A 65 2.44 -3.12 -17.04
N LYS A 66 3.53 -3.91 -16.96
CA LYS A 66 4.69 -3.74 -16.05
C LYS A 66 5.59 -2.52 -16.35
N VAL A 67 5.04 -1.39 -16.78
CA VAL A 67 5.82 -0.15 -16.93
C VAL A 67 5.30 0.86 -15.91
N GLY A 68 5.84 0.80 -14.69
CA GLY A 68 5.49 1.72 -13.62
C GLY A 68 5.64 1.10 -12.25
N ASP A 69 6.86 0.65 -11.94
CA ASP A 69 7.30 0.19 -10.62
C ASP A 69 6.97 1.24 -9.54
N ASN A 70 7.06 0.92 -8.25
CA ASN A 70 6.61 1.72 -7.09
C ASN A 70 6.85 3.27 -7.13
N ASP A 71 7.72 3.77 -7.98
CA ASP A 71 7.82 5.18 -8.40
C ASP A 71 6.50 5.80 -8.89
N THR A 72 5.71 5.07 -9.69
CA THR A 72 4.40 5.57 -10.16
C THR A 72 3.38 5.54 -9.02
N LEU A 73 3.40 4.49 -8.21
CA LEU A 73 2.53 4.35 -7.04
C LEU A 73 2.81 5.42 -5.97
N SER A 74 4.08 5.78 -5.78
CA SER A 74 4.49 6.81 -4.82
C SER A 74 4.28 8.24 -5.30
N ALA A 75 4.11 8.45 -6.62
CA ALA A 75 3.81 9.75 -7.21
C ALA A 75 2.31 10.08 -7.29
N GLN A 76 1.42 9.08 -7.09
CA GLN A 76 -0.04 9.23 -7.12
C GLN A 76 -0.64 9.46 -5.73
#